data_AF-A0A561VEH8-F1
#
_entry.id   AF-A0A561VEH8-F1
#
_cell.length_a   1.000
_cell.length_b   1.000
_cell.length_c   1.000
_cell.angle_alpha   90.00
_cell.angle_beta   90.00
_cell.angle_gamma   90.00
#
_symmetry.space_group_name_H-M   'P 1'
#
loop_
_entity.id
_entity.type
_entity.pdbx_description
1 polymer ?
#
loop_
_entity_poly.entity_id
_entity_poly.type
_entity_poly.pdbx_seq_one_letter_code
_entity_poly.pdbx_strand_id
1 'polypeptide(L)'
;MTVAAPDPREVREASLDELSRLGLPLPPAQFPLVWEPGDEIDLRPTAEIEARIAVLHLILARCFGMPPQAAMSWLLGSHLVEMVTPPEWQFVMGGKGDHRSFVLHHDALFALAWVLGLSKQLDPTLAVDERLVERLPHIAGGETFPHWRSRILTAPQHPADAAALLDLHYCLDWAYLETERDGRRAPGLVDANAIGQRRWALEWAVILRGPYHDEPPGWEEVDLST
;
A
#
# COMPACT_ATOMS: atom_id res chain seq x y z
N MET A 1 13.61 10.71 4.96
CA MET A 1 14.16 11.47 6.10
C MET A 1 13.87 10.66 7.34
N THR A 2 14.89 10.06 7.94
CA THR A 2 14.72 9.31 9.19
C THR A 2 14.35 10.25 10.34
N VAL A 3 13.34 9.87 11.12
CA VAL A 3 12.87 10.55 12.32
C VAL A 3 12.73 9.55 13.46
N ALA A 4 12.70 10.02 14.70
CA ALA A 4 12.34 9.16 15.83
C ALA A 4 10.89 8.64 15.66
N ALA A 5 10.67 7.37 15.96
CA ALA A 5 9.32 6.82 16.01
C ALA A 5 8.49 7.53 17.08
N PRO A 6 7.20 7.82 16.83
CA PRO A 6 6.29 8.25 17.89
C PRO A 6 6.13 7.12 18.94
N ASP A 7 5.62 7.46 20.13
CA ASP A 7 5.36 6.44 21.15
C ASP A 7 4.34 5.42 20.59
N PRO A 8 4.72 4.13 20.42
CA PRO A 8 3.84 3.13 19.83
C PRO A 8 2.56 2.92 20.65
N ARG A 9 2.57 3.21 21.96
CA ARG A 9 1.39 3.05 22.82
C ARG A 9 0.38 4.18 22.62
N GLU A 10 0.85 5.42 22.50
CA GLU A 10 -0.02 6.57 22.22
C GLU A 10 -0.67 6.42 20.84
N VAL A 11 0.11 5.98 19.84
CA VAL A 11 -0.44 5.68 18.51
C VAL A 11 -1.45 4.54 18.58
N ARG A 12 -1.13 3.45 19.27
CA ARG A 12 -2.05 2.32 19.43
C ARG A 12 -3.36 2.74 20.10
N GLU A 13 -3.31 3.57 21.14
CA GLU A 13 -4.50 4.09 21.79
C GLU A 13 -5.40 4.85 20.80
N ALA A 14 -4.82 5.73 19.98
CA ALA A 14 -5.55 6.42 18.93
C ALA A 14 -6.14 5.47 17.86
N SER A 15 -5.41 4.43 17.47
CA SER A 15 -5.91 3.39 16.56
C SER A 15 -7.11 2.65 17.16
N LEU A 16 -7.06 2.28 18.45
CA LEU A 16 -8.14 1.59 19.14
C LEU A 16 -9.38 2.46 19.33
N ASP A 17 -9.20 3.76 19.58
CA ASP A 17 -10.29 4.74 19.62
C ASP A 17 -11.00 4.83 18.27
N GLU A 18 -10.24 4.82 17.17
CA GLU A 18 -10.79 4.82 15.82
C GLU A 18 -11.57 3.53 15.50
N LEU A 19 -11.02 2.36 15.84
CA LEU A 19 -11.75 1.09 15.72
C LEU A 19 -13.06 1.11 16.53
N SER A 20 -13.01 1.64 17.75
CA SER A 20 -14.19 1.80 18.61
C SER A 20 -15.24 2.71 17.96
N ARG A 21 -14.81 3.83 17.36
CA ARG A 21 -15.68 4.77 16.63
C ARG A 21 -16.35 4.11 15.43
N LEU A 22 -15.66 3.20 14.75
CA LEU A 22 -16.18 2.42 13.63
C LEU A 22 -17.06 1.23 14.05
N GLY A 23 -17.17 0.95 15.36
CA GLY A 23 -17.94 -0.18 15.88
C GLY A 23 -17.31 -1.54 15.59
N LEU A 24 -15.99 -1.57 15.39
CA LEU A 24 -15.22 -2.77 15.11
C LEU A 24 -14.76 -3.44 16.42
N PRO A 25 -14.54 -4.77 16.41
CA PRO A 25 -13.92 -5.44 17.55
C PRO A 25 -12.51 -4.90 17.79
N LEU A 26 -12.12 -4.76 19.05
CA LEU A 26 -10.76 -4.37 19.41
C LEU A 26 -9.85 -5.60 19.48
N PRO A 27 -8.60 -5.49 18.97
CA PRO A 27 -7.62 -6.55 19.12
C PRO A 27 -7.34 -6.85 20.61
N PRO A 28 -6.89 -8.07 20.94
CA PRO A 28 -6.58 -8.44 22.31
C PRO A 28 -5.43 -7.59 22.88
N ALA A 29 -5.36 -7.45 24.21
CA ALA A 29 -4.39 -6.57 24.87
C ALA A 29 -2.91 -6.91 24.56
N GLN A 30 -2.63 -8.17 24.22
CA GLN A 30 -1.31 -8.65 23.82
C GLN A 30 -1.02 -8.56 22.31
N PHE A 31 -1.91 -7.93 21.53
CA PHE A 31 -1.69 -7.75 20.10
C PHE A 31 -0.42 -6.93 19.86
N PRO A 32 0.54 -7.42 19.04
CA PRO A 32 1.86 -6.82 18.90
C PRO A 32 1.81 -5.33 18.54
N LEU A 33 2.84 -4.57 18.92
CA LEU A 33 3.07 -3.22 18.39
C LEU A 33 3.78 -3.35 17.04
N VAL A 34 3.57 -2.37 16.15
CA VAL A 34 4.26 -2.35 14.84
C VAL A 34 5.75 -2.01 15.01
N TRP A 35 6.10 -1.19 16.00
CA TRP A 35 7.48 -0.84 16.36
C TRP A 35 7.65 -0.76 17.87
N GLU A 36 8.90 -0.75 18.32
CA GLU A 36 9.28 -0.66 19.73
C GLU A 36 9.64 0.78 20.13
N PRO A 37 9.50 1.14 21.41
CA PRO A 37 9.95 2.44 21.91
C PRO A 37 11.45 2.66 21.64
N GLY A 38 11.76 3.79 21.00
CA GLY A 38 13.15 4.17 20.66
C GLY A 38 13.59 3.77 19.25
N ASP A 39 12.72 3.09 18.48
CA ASP A 39 12.94 2.88 17.05
C ASP A 39 12.93 4.22 16.29
N GLU A 40 13.47 4.17 15.07
CA GLU A 40 13.42 5.25 14.09
C GLU A 40 12.57 4.83 12.90
N ILE A 41 12.00 5.82 12.22
CA ILE A 41 11.10 5.63 11.08
C ILE A 41 11.60 6.46 9.91
N ASP A 42 11.58 5.87 8.73
CA ASP A 42 11.75 6.55 7.46
C ASP A 42 10.67 6.08 6.47
N LEU A 43 10.61 6.71 5.31
CA LEU A 43 9.88 6.20 4.15
C LEU A 43 10.87 5.67 3.12
N ARG A 44 10.45 4.68 2.36
CA ARG A 44 11.14 4.32 1.11
C ARG A 44 11.36 5.56 0.24
N PRO A 45 12.48 5.63 -0.48
CA PRO A 45 12.74 6.77 -1.37
C PRO A 45 11.57 7.05 -2.30
N THR A 46 11.22 8.33 -2.46
CA THR A 46 10.09 8.75 -3.28
C THR A 46 10.11 8.14 -4.69
N ALA A 47 11.29 8.05 -5.30
CA ALA A 47 11.46 7.45 -6.62
C ALA A 47 11.11 5.94 -6.66
N GLU A 48 11.37 5.20 -5.58
CA GLU A 48 11.00 3.79 -5.47
C GLU A 48 9.48 3.62 -5.33
N ILE A 49 8.85 4.47 -4.51
CA ILE A 49 7.39 4.45 -4.34
C ILE A 49 6.70 4.85 -5.65
N GLU A 50 7.19 5.89 -6.34
CA GLU A 50 6.73 6.29 -7.67
C GLU A 50 6.82 5.12 -8.68
N ALA A 51 7.97 4.43 -8.71
CA ALA A 51 8.16 3.28 -9.58
C ALA A 51 7.20 2.13 -9.26
N ARG A 52 7.02 1.81 -7.97
CA ARG A 52 6.07 0.77 -7.53
C ARG A 52 4.64 1.11 -7.94
N ILE A 53 4.19 2.35 -7.72
CA ILE A 53 2.86 2.82 -8.19
C ILE A 53 2.72 2.61 -9.70
N ALA A 54 3.72 2.99 -10.47
CA ALA A 54 3.71 2.89 -11.93
C ALA A 54 3.65 1.41 -12.39
N VAL A 55 4.38 0.51 -11.73
CA VAL A 55 4.32 -0.94 -11.99
C VAL A 55 2.95 -1.50 -11.60
N LEU A 56 2.44 -1.23 -10.41
CA LEU A 56 1.11 -1.71 -9.99
C LEU A 56 0.00 -1.20 -10.92
N HIS A 57 0.09 0.06 -11.38
CA HIS A 57 -0.86 0.61 -12.35
C HIS A 57 -0.84 -0.16 -13.68
N LEU A 58 0.35 -0.53 -14.16
CA LEU A 58 0.51 -1.36 -15.34
C LEU A 58 -0.08 -2.77 -15.13
N ILE A 59 0.15 -3.38 -13.97
CA ILE A 59 -0.43 -4.69 -13.62
C ILE A 59 -1.96 -4.63 -13.65
N LEU A 60 -2.55 -3.58 -13.07
CA LEU A 60 -3.99 -3.36 -13.14
C LEU A 60 -4.47 -3.15 -14.59
N ALA A 61 -3.76 -2.36 -15.39
CA ALA A 61 -4.08 -2.21 -16.81
C ALA A 61 -4.05 -3.57 -17.56
N ARG A 62 -3.09 -4.45 -17.21
CA ARG A 62 -3.03 -5.83 -17.72
C ARG A 62 -4.23 -6.66 -17.25
N CYS A 63 -4.70 -6.48 -16.01
CA CYS A 63 -5.93 -7.12 -15.55
C CYS A 63 -7.15 -6.65 -16.36
N PHE A 64 -7.22 -5.37 -16.72
CA PHE A 64 -8.33 -4.79 -17.49
C PHE A 64 -8.15 -4.87 -19.01
N GLY A 65 -7.32 -5.79 -19.50
CA GLY A 65 -7.28 -6.16 -20.91
C GLY A 65 -6.21 -5.49 -21.77
N MET A 66 -5.26 -4.75 -21.18
CA MET A 66 -4.07 -4.31 -21.91
C MET A 66 -3.32 -5.53 -22.49
N PRO A 67 -2.89 -5.56 -23.76
CA PRO A 67 -2.13 -6.69 -24.30
C PRO A 67 -0.72 -6.86 -23.68
N PRO A 68 -0.18 -8.08 -23.55
CA PRO A 68 1.18 -8.33 -23.04
C PRO A 68 2.28 -7.53 -23.76
N GLN A 69 2.21 -7.44 -25.09
CA GLN A 69 3.20 -6.73 -25.91
C GLN A 69 3.19 -5.23 -25.62
N ALA A 70 1.99 -4.66 -25.39
CA ALA A 70 1.86 -3.25 -25.05
C ALA A 70 2.45 -2.96 -23.67
N ALA A 71 2.19 -3.81 -22.67
CA ALA A 71 2.79 -3.65 -21.35
C ALA A 71 4.30 -3.79 -21.35
N MET A 72 4.82 -4.77 -22.09
CA MET A 72 6.27 -4.97 -22.25
C MET A 72 6.94 -3.76 -22.89
N SER A 73 6.36 -3.27 -23.99
CA SER A 73 6.83 -2.06 -24.66
C SER A 73 6.82 -0.86 -23.72
N TRP A 74 5.79 -0.74 -22.88
CA TRP A 74 5.68 0.36 -21.93
C TRP A 74 6.73 0.27 -20.82
N LEU A 75 7.00 -0.91 -20.24
CA LEU A 75 8.06 -1.12 -19.25
C LEU A 75 9.44 -0.76 -19.78
N LEU A 76 9.74 -1.18 -21.01
CA LEU A 76 11.01 -0.87 -21.68
C LEU A 76 11.16 0.62 -21.93
N GLY A 77 10.13 1.26 -22.50
CA GLY A 77 10.12 2.71 -22.76
C GLY A 77 10.11 3.57 -21.49
N SER A 78 9.70 2.98 -20.36
CA SER A 78 9.67 3.61 -19.04
C SER A 78 10.91 3.32 -18.18
N HIS A 79 11.82 2.45 -18.64
CA HIS A 79 12.99 1.99 -17.89
C HIS A 79 12.64 1.38 -16.52
N LEU A 80 11.53 0.63 -16.43
CA LEU A 80 11.02 0.05 -15.19
C LEU A 80 11.22 -1.46 -15.04
N VAL A 81 11.86 -2.12 -16.01
CA VAL A 81 12.00 -3.59 -16.04
C VAL A 81 12.60 -4.14 -14.75
N GLU A 82 13.62 -3.47 -14.19
CA GLU A 82 14.31 -3.90 -12.97
C GLU A 82 13.46 -3.73 -11.70
N MET A 83 12.37 -2.97 -11.77
CA MET A 83 11.46 -2.73 -10.64
C MET A 83 10.34 -3.77 -10.56
N VAL A 84 10.19 -4.59 -11.59
CA VAL A 84 9.13 -5.61 -11.68
C VAL A 84 9.59 -6.86 -10.93
N THR A 85 8.75 -7.37 -10.04
CA THR A 85 9.04 -8.60 -9.29
C THR A 85 8.94 -9.83 -10.21
N PRO A 86 9.54 -10.98 -9.84
CA PRO A 86 9.43 -12.17 -10.67
C PRO A 86 7.97 -12.61 -10.92
N PRO A 87 7.04 -12.61 -9.93
CA PRO A 87 5.63 -12.89 -10.17
C PRO A 87 4.96 -11.88 -11.12
N GLU A 88 5.16 -10.58 -10.91
CA GLU A 88 4.63 -9.51 -11.76
C GLU A 88 5.13 -9.69 -13.22
N TRP A 89 6.40 -10.04 -13.42
CA TRP A 89 6.96 -10.25 -14.74
C TRP A 89 6.32 -11.44 -15.46
N GLN A 90 6.12 -12.56 -14.76
CA GLN A 90 5.43 -13.73 -15.33
C GLN A 90 3.99 -13.40 -15.73
N PHE A 91 3.30 -12.56 -14.96
CA PHE A 91 1.96 -12.08 -15.28
C PHE A 91 1.96 -11.16 -16.51
N VAL A 92 2.86 -10.18 -16.56
CA VAL A 92 2.98 -9.25 -17.69
C VAL A 92 3.22 -10.01 -18.99
N MET A 93 4.18 -10.95 -19.00
CA MET A 93 4.60 -11.68 -20.20
C MET A 93 3.60 -12.75 -20.65
N GLY A 94 3.05 -13.52 -19.71
CA GLY A 94 2.32 -14.75 -20.03
C GLY A 94 0.93 -14.87 -19.40
N GLY A 95 0.48 -13.85 -18.64
CA GLY A 95 -0.77 -13.92 -17.88
C GLY A 95 -0.77 -15.00 -16.80
N LYS A 96 0.41 -15.43 -16.34
CA LYS A 96 0.54 -16.42 -15.27
C LYS A 96 0.32 -15.76 -13.90
N GLY A 97 -0.35 -16.48 -12.99
CA GLY A 97 -0.68 -16.00 -11.65
C GLY A 97 -2.19 -15.90 -11.42
N ASP A 98 -2.58 -15.54 -10.19
CA ASP A 98 -3.98 -15.31 -9.88
C ASP A 98 -4.38 -13.88 -10.23
N HIS A 99 -5.22 -13.76 -11.27
CA HIS A 99 -5.76 -12.49 -11.71
C HIS A 99 -6.53 -11.77 -10.61
N ARG A 100 -7.23 -12.51 -9.73
CA ARG A 100 -8.00 -11.92 -8.64
C ARG A 100 -7.07 -11.22 -7.66
N SER A 101 -5.96 -11.86 -7.28
CA SER A 101 -4.95 -11.26 -6.41
C SER A 101 -4.35 -9.99 -7.00
N PHE A 102 -4.07 -9.95 -8.30
CA PHE A 102 -3.55 -8.73 -8.94
C PHE A 102 -4.56 -7.58 -9.01
N VAL A 103 -5.86 -7.88 -9.12
CA VAL A 103 -6.90 -6.84 -9.06
C VAL A 103 -6.96 -6.18 -7.67
N LEU A 104 -6.62 -6.92 -6.61
CA LEU A 104 -6.59 -6.38 -5.24
C LEU A 104 -5.51 -5.30 -5.06
N HIS A 105 -4.47 -5.26 -5.90
CA HIS A 105 -3.45 -4.20 -5.85
C HIS A 105 -3.98 -2.79 -6.11
N HIS A 106 -5.25 -2.65 -6.51
CA HIS A 106 -5.91 -1.35 -6.60
C HIS A 106 -5.90 -0.60 -5.25
N ASP A 107 -6.15 -1.30 -4.15
CA ASP A 107 -6.14 -0.71 -2.80
C ASP A 107 -4.72 -0.47 -2.27
N ALA A 108 -3.77 -1.34 -2.63
CA ALA A 108 -2.35 -1.12 -2.36
C ALA A 108 -1.82 0.14 -3.08
N LEU A 109 -2.18 0.30 -4.35
CA LEU A 109 -1.85 1.49 -5.14
C LEU A 109 -2.44 2.75 -4.50
N PHE A 110 -3.69 2.70 -4.01
CA PHE A 110 -4.32 3.83 -3.33
C PHE A 110 -3.57 4.24 -2.06
N ALA A 111 -3.12 3.29 -1.25
CA ALA A 111 -2.30 3.55 -0.07
C ALA A 111 -0.95 4.19 -0.45
N LEU A 112 -0.23 3.67 -1.45
CA LEU A 112 1.02 4.30 -1.91
C LEU A 112 0.81 5.70 -2.48
N ALA A 113 -0.29 5.93 -3.19
CA ALA A 113 -0.65 7.25 -3.68
C ALA A 113 -0.91 8.23 -2.53
N TRP A 114 -1.54 7.78 -1.44
CA TRP A 114 -1.66 8.58 -0.22
C TRP A 114 -0.29 8.88 0.40
N VAL A 115 0.62 7.89 0.48
CA VAL A 115 1.99 8.08 0.99
C VAL A 115 2.74 9.14 0.19
N LEU A 116 2.52 9.26 -1.12
CA LEU A 116 3.12 10.31 -1.97
C LEU A 116 2.40 11.67 -1.92
N GLY A 117 1.32 11.80 -1.17
CA GLY A 117 0.46 12.99 -1.15
C GLY A 117 -0.39 13.15 -2.42
N LEU A 118 -0.45 12.11 -3.27
CA LEU A 118 -1.30 12.09 -4.46
C LEU A 118 -2.76 11.76 -4.12
N SER A 119 -3.07 11.29 -2.92
CA SER A 119 -4.42 11.25 -2.35
C SER A 119 -4.45 12.08 -1.06
N LYS A 120 -5.60 12.69 -0.75
CA LYS A 120 -5.75 13.53 0.45
C LYS A 120 -5.95 12.71 1.73
N GLN A 121 -6.60 11.57 1.61
CA GLN A 121 -6.96 10.72 2.74
C GLN A 121 -6.92 9.25 2.32
N LEU A 122 -6.71 8.37 3.31
CA LEU A 122 -6.80 6.93 3.17
C LEU A 122 -7.81 6.44 4.23
N ASP A 123 -9.07 6.79 4.00
CA ASP A 123 -10.20 6.44 4.88
C ASP A 123 -10.51 4.94 4.73
N PRO A 124 -10.49 4.15 5.82
CA PRO A 124 -10.69 2.71 5.77
C PRO A 124 -12.13 2.29 5.42
N THR A 125 -13.08 3.22 5.42
CA THR A 125 -14.51 2.94 5.11
C THR A 125 -14.88 3.29 3.67
N LEU A 126 -14.04 4.05 2.97
CA LEU A 126 -14.28 4.51 1.61
C LEU A 126 -13.54 3.65 0.60
N ALA A 127 -14.22 3.37 -0.51
CA ALA A 127 -13.58 2.81 -1.70
C ALA A 127 -12.50 3.76 -2.23
N VAL A 128 -11.61 3.23 -3.06
CA VAL A 128 -10.57 4.01 -3.73
C VAL A 128 -11.19 5.19 -4.51
N ASP A 129 -10.59 6.37 -4.39
CA ASP A 129 -11.03 7.58 -5.10
C ASP A 129 -11.00 7.34 -6.61
N GLU A 130 -12.17 7.47 -7.27
CA GLU A 130 -12.30 7.30 -8.73
C GLU A 130 -11.35 8.25 -9.51
N ARG A 131 -11.04 9.42 -8.94
CA ARG A 131 -10.12 10.39 -9.54
C ARG A 131 -8.65 10.05 -9.35
N LEU A 132 -8.32 9.00 -8.61
CA LEU A 132 -6.95 8.54 -8.46
C LEU A 132 -6.32 8.21 -9.82
N VAL A 133 -7.08 7.56 -10.70
CA VAL A 133 -6.62 7.16 -12.04
C VAL A 133 -6.14 8.37 -12.86
N GLU A 134 -6.75 9.54 -12.69
CA GLU A 134 -6.35 10.78 -13.38
C GLU A 134 -4.95 11.27 -12.94
N ARG A 135 -4.49 10.85 -11.76
CA ARG A 135 -3.18 11.20 -11.18
C ARG A 135 -2.09 10.19 -11.51
N LEU A 136 -2.45 9.03 -12.07
CA LEU A 136 -1.53 7.96 -12.48
C LEU A 136 -1.01 8.17 -13.91
N PRO A 137 0.02 7.42 -14.35
CA PRO A 137 0.48 7.49 -15.73
C PRO A 137 -0.65 7.17 -16.72
N HIS A 138 -0.84 7.99 -17.74
CA HIS A 138 -1.80 7.72 -18.82
C HIS A 138 -1.21 6.70 -19.82
N ILE A 139 -1.11 5.44 -19.37
CA ILE A 139 -0.48 4.34 -20.12
C ILE A 139 -1.13 4.16 -21.50
N ALA A 140 -2.46 4.21 -21.57
CA ALA A 140 -3.21 4.06 -22.83
C ALA A 140 -2.91 5.18 -23.85
N GLY A 141 -2.59 6.39 -23.37
CA GLY A 141 -2.15 7.51 -24.20
C GLY A 141 -0.66 7.51 -24.53
N GLY A 142 0.09 6.48 -24.11
CA GLY A 142 1.52 6.37 -24.35
C GLY A 142 2.40 7.22 -23.42
N GLU A 143 1.84 7.74 -22.32
CA GLU A 143 2.64 8.46 -21.32
C GLU A 143 3.65 7.50 -20.66
N THR A 144 4.93 7.84 -20.69
CA THR A 144 6.00 7.05 -20.05
C THR A 144 6.18 7.45 -18.58
N PHE A 145 6.80 6.57 -17.79
CA PHE A 145 7.12 6.86 -16.39
C PHE A 145 7.91 8.16 -16.19
N PRO A 146 9.00 8.46 -16.93
CA PRO A 146 9.70 9.75 -16.76
C PRO A 146 8.82 10.97 -17.07
N HIS A 147 7.89 10.86 -18.02
CA HIS A 147 6.97 11.95 -18.34
C HIS A 147 5.91 12.15 -17.26
N TRP A 148 5.35 11.06 -16.73
CA TRP A 148 4.45 11.14 -15.58
C TRP A 148 5.14 11.78 -14.37
N ARG A 149 6.36 11.34 -14.04
CA ARG A 149 7.16 11.90 -12.94
C ARG A 149 7.44 13.40 -13.08
N SER A 150 7.63 13.89 -14.31
CA SER A 150 7.91 15.31 -14.53
C SER A 150 6.69 16.22 -14.37
N ARG A 151 5.46 15.67 -14.44
CA ARG A 151 4.22 16.44 -14.26
C ARG A 151 3.56 16.30 -12.89
N ILE A 152 3.84 15.22 -12.16
CA ILE A 152 3.28 15.06 -10.82
C ILE A 152 4.01 15.96 -9.82
N LEU A 153 3.25 16.49 -8.86
CA LEU A 153 3.79 17.18 -7.71
C LEU A 153 3.58 16.27 -6.51
N THR A 154 4.61 15.51 -6.16
CA THR A 154 4.60 14.66 -4.97
C THR A 154 4.97 15.48 -3.74
N ALA A 155 4.23 15.24 -2.66
CA ALA A 155 4.51 15.78 -1.34
C ALA A 155 4.34 14.62 -0.37
N PRO A 156 5.37 13.76 -0.24
CA PRO A 156 5.25 12.57 0.58
C PRO A 156 4.83 12.90 2.02
N GLN A 157 4.04 12.01 2.61
CA GLN A 157 3.61 12.14 4.01
C GLN A 157 4.81 12.20 4.94
N HIS A 158 4.62 12.78 6.12
CA HIS A 158 5.62 12.69 7.16
C HIS A 158 5.78 11.21 7.60
N PRO A 159 7.00 10.69 7.83
CA PRO A 159 7.18 9.27 8.18
C PRO A 159 6.40 8.85 9.43
N ALA A 160 6.30 9.71 10.45
CA ALA A 160 5.51 9.44 11.64
C ALA A 160 4.00 9.33 11.36
N ASP A 161 3.46 10.12 10.43
CA ASP A 161 2.04 10.07 10.06
C ASP A 161 1.74 8.78 9.27
N ALA A 162 2.65 8.37 8.39
CA ALA A 162 2.54 7.12 7.65
C ALA A 162 2.63 5.90 8.59
N ALA A 163 3.51 5.94 9.59
CA ALA A 163 3.61 4.89 10.61
C ALA A 163 2.37 4.83 11.52
N ALA A 164 1.82 5.98 11.92
CA ALA A 164 0.57 6.00 12.66
C ALA A 164 -0.58 5.37 11.87
N LEU A 165 -0.65 5.65 10.56
CA LEU A 165 -1.65 5.05 9.70
C LEU A 165 -1.40 3.56 9.43
N LEU A 166 -0.14 3.13 9.44
CA LEU A 166 0.22 1.72 9.39
C LEU A 166 -0.30 0.98 10.63
N ASP A 167 -0.11 1.52 11.85
CA ASP A 167 -0.65 0.89 13.06
C ASP A 167 -2.19 0.80 13.03
N LEU A 168 -2.86 1.84 12.53
CA LEU A 168 -4.30 1.80 12.32
C LEU A 168 -4.68 0.65 11.36
N HIS A 169 -4.01 0.53 10.21
CA HIS A 169 -4.30 -0.53 9.25
C HIS A 169 -3.93 -1.92 9.77
N TYR A 170 -2.92 -2.03 10.63
CA TYR A 170 -2.59 -3.27 11.32
C TYR A 170 -3.74 -3.73 12.24
N CYS A 171 -4.31 -2.80 13.01
CA CYS A 171 -5.46 -3.08 13.86
C CYS A 171 -6.74 -3.34 13.05
N LEU A 172 -6.96 -2.60 11.97
CA LEU A 172 -8.11 -2.77 11.08
C LEU A 172 -8.10 -4.12 10.38
N ASP A 173 -6.94 -4.57 9.90
CA ASP A 173 -6.79 -5.86 9.22
C ASP A 173 -7.24 -7.01 10.13
N TRP A 174 -6.76 -7.02 11.37
CA TRP A 174 -7.22 -7.95 12.40
C TRP A 174 -8.74 -7.84 12.63
N ALA A 175 -9.26 -6.61 12.81
CA ALA A 175 -10.66 -6.39 13.16
C ALA A 175 -11.64 -6.76 12.04
N TYR A 176 -11.26 -6.55 10.77
CA TYR A 176 -12.05 -6.94 9.61
C TYR A 176 -12.09 -8.46 9.46
N LEU A 177 -10.94 -9.14 9.61
CA LEU A 177 -10.88 -10.61 9.60
C LEU A 177 -11.73 -11.22 10.72
N GLU A 178 -11.67 -10.65 11.92
CA GLU A 178 -12.49 -11.09 13.06
C GLU A 178 -13.99 -10.87 12.79
N THR A 179 -14.35 -9.72 12.23
CA THR A 179 -15.74 -9.40 11.87
C THR A 179 -16.29 -10.36 10.81
N GLU A 180 -15.49 -10.68 9.78
CA GLU A 180 -15.86 -11.67 8.76
C GLU A 180 -15.98 -13.08 9.34
N ARG A 181 -15.07 -13.47 10.25
CA ARG A 181 -15.12 -14.76 10.95
C ARG A 181 -16.41 -14.93 11.76
N ASP A 182 -16.88 -13.85 12.38
CA ASP A 182 -18.15 -13.79 13.11
C ASP A 182 -19.38 -13.77 12.19
N GLY A 183 -19.21 -13.72 10.87
CA GLY A 183 -20.29 -13.58 9.89
C GLY A 183 -20.99 -12.21 9.95
N ARG A 184 -20.35 -11.20 10.56
CA ARG A 184 -20.83 -9.83 10.61
C ARG A 184 -20.38 -9.07 9.37
N ARG A 185 -21.13 -8.03 9.00
CA ARG A 185 -20.75 -7.15 7.90
C ARG A 185 -19.82 -6.05 8.43
N ALA A 186 -18.64 -5.92 7.82
CA ALA A 186 -17.73 -4.81 8.10
C ALA A 186 -18.37 -3.45 7.72
N PRO A 187 -18.01 -2.36 8.41
CA PRO A 187 -18.54 -1.03 8.11
C PRO A 187 -18.04 -0.52 6.75
N GLY A 188 -18.84 0.32 6.10
CA GLY A 188 -18.44 1.00 4.86
C GLY A 188 -18.52 0.15 3.60
N LEU A 189 -17.69 0.51 2.62
CA LEU A 189 -17.67 -0.09 1.27
C LEU A 189 -16.44 -0.99 1.03
N VAL A 190 -15.55 -1.09 2.00
CA VAL A 190 -14.26 -1.78 1.90
C VAL A 190 -14.40 -3.17 2.55
N ASP A 191 -13.75 -4.19 1.98
CA ASP A 191 -13.69 -5.55 2.54
C ASP A 191 -12.34 -5.84 3.21
N ALA A 192 -12.18 -7.00 3.85
CA ALA A 192 -10.93 -7.35 4.51
C ALA A 192 -9.73 -7.40 3.53
N ASN A 193 -9.94 -7.83 2.29
CA ASN A 193 -8.88 -7.88 1.29
C ASN A 193 -8.34 -6.48 0.97
N ALA A 194 -9.22 -5.50 0.82
CA ALA A 194 -8.84 -4.13 0.54
C ALA A 194 -8.09 -3.49 1.72
N ILE A 195 -8.49 -3.76 2.97
CA ILE A 195 -7.73 -3.35 4.17
C ILE A 195 -6.34 -3.99 4.18
N GLY A 196 -6.26 -5.30 3.95
CA GLY A 196 -4.99 -6.02 3.87
C GLY A 196 -4.06 -5.47 2.80
N GLN A 197 -4.57 -5.10 1.62
CA GLN A 197 -3.75 -4.49 0.56
C GLN A 197 -3.24 -3.09 0.90
N ARG A 198 -4.05 -2.28 1.60
CA ARG A 198 -3.60 -0.98 2.11
C ARG A 198 -2.52 -1.14 3.16
N ARG A 199 -2.69 -2.11 4.09
CA ARG A 199 -1.67 -2.49 5.07
C ARG A 199 -0.38 -2.94 4.38
N TRP A 200 -0.47 -3.85 3.40
CA TRP A 200 0.69 -4.33 2.62
C TRP A 200 1.51 -3.18 2.04
N ALA A 201 0.84 -2.23 1.40
CA ALA A 201 1.49 -1.06 0.82
C ALA A 201 2.16 -0.17 1.88
N LEU A 202 1.52 0.02 3.03
CA LEU A 202 2.07 0.78 4.15
C LEU A 202 3.27 0.08 4.78
N GLU A 203 3.20 -1.24 5.01
CA GLU A 203 4.32 -2.04 5.53
C GLU A 203 5.50 -2.04 4.57
N TRP A 204 5.25 -2.08 3.27
CA TRP A 204 6.31 -1.93 2.29
C TRP A 204 6.91 -0.52 2.31
N ALA A 205 6.09 0.54 2.39
CA ALA A 205 6.54 1.92 2.23
C ALA A 205 7.22 2.50 3.48
N VAL A 206 6.79 2.10 4.67
CA VAL A 206 7.35 2.55 5.96
C VAL A 206 8.58 1.70 6.28
N ILE A 207 9.70 2.36 6.55
CA ILE A 207 10.94 1.72 6.96
C ILE A 207 11.10 1.92 8.47
N LEU A 208 11.07 0.82 9.22
CA LEU A 208 11.40 0.81 10.64
C LEU A 208 12.89 0.50 10.82
N ARG A 209 13.54 1.17 11.76
CA ARG A 209 14.95 0.96 12.09
C ARG A 209 15.10 0.85 13.60
N GLY A 210 15.76 -0.19 14.04
CA GLY A 210 15.96 -0.46 15.45
C GLY A 210 16.66 -1.80 15.66
N PRO A 211 16.94 -2.18 16.91
CA PRO A 211 17.67 -3.41 17.22
C PRO A 211 16.91 -4.70 16.87
N TYR A 212 15.60 -4.60 16.61
CA TYR A 212 14.70 -5.73 16.33
C TYR A 212 14.16 -5.74 14.89
N HIS A 213 14.66 -4.84 14.03
CA HIS A 213 14.24 -4.75 12.63
C HIS A 213 15.35 -5.24 11.69
N ASP A 214 14.98 -6.15 10.80
CA ASP A 214 15.84 -6.60 9.70
C ASP A 214 15.87 -5.56 8.56
N GLU A 215 16.48 -5.92 7.42
CA GLU A 215 16.41 -5.08 6.23
C GLU A 215 14.97 -4.90 5.73
N PRO A 216 14.60 -3.71 5.19
CA PRO A 216 13.24 -3.47 4.72
C PRO A 216 12.81 -4.46 3.62
N PRO A 217 11.67 -5.15 3.76
CA PRO A 217 11.30 -6.27 2.90
C PRO A 217 11.03 -5.84 1.46
N GLY A 218 11.40 -6.68 0.50
CA GLY A 218 10.97 -6.56 -0.89
C GLY A 218 9.44 -6.59 -1.03
N TRP A 219 8.92 -6.18 -2.19
CA TRP A 219 7.46 -6.10 -2.41
C TRP A 219 6.73 -7.42 -2.16
N GLU A 220 7.33 -8.55 -2.56
CA GLU A 220 6.78 -9.91 -2.37
C GLU A 220 7.13 -10.52 -1.00
N GLU A 221 7.95 -9.85 -0.21
CA GLU A 221 8.46 -10.34 1.08
C GLU A 221 7.67 -9.77 2.26
N VAL A 222 6.76 -8.82 2.01
CA VAL A 222 5.82 -8.35 3.02
C VAL A 222 4.92 -9.51 3.43
N ASP A 223 4.85 -9.77 4.73
CA ASP A 223 4.06 -10.86 5.29
C ASP A 223 3.01 -10.29 6.24
N LEU A 224 1.73 -10.48 5.89
CA LEU A 224 0.61 -10.07 6.72
C LEU A 224 0.15 -11.15 7.69
N SER A 225 0.75 -12.35 7.66
CA SER A 225 0.43 -13.44 8.57
C SER A 225 0.91 -13.11 9.98
N THR A 226 0.04 -12.47 10.74
CA THR A 226 0.29 -11.99 12.11
C THR A 226 -0.95 -12.19 12.96
#